data_AF-A0A4W5JLP6-F1
#
_entry.id   AF-A0A4W5JLP6-F1
#
_cell.length_a   1.000
_cell.length_b   1.000
_cell.length_c   1.000
_cell.angle_alpha   90.00
_cell.angle_beta   90.00
_cell.angle_gamma   90.00
#
_symmetry.space_group_name_H-M   'P 1'
#
loop_
_entity.id
_entity.type
_entity.pdbx_description
1 polymer ?
#
loop_
_entity_poly.entity_id
_entity_poly.type
_entity_poly.pdbx_seq_one_letter_code
_entity_poly.pdbx_strand_id
1 'polypeptide(L)'
;FVLRPKYKHLGQTLQLLLIFLLALTSAISALDNGLMRTPPMGWMSWERFRCNIDCENDSKNCISENIFRDMADRLAEDGWKEMGYDHVMIDDCWSSMLRDKVGRLQPDLQRFPGGIAKLARYLHDRGLKLGIYGDLGTHTCEGYPGTTLDKIDTDAQTFASWGVDFLKLDACYPLMSKALNATGRTIGYSCSWPAYRGGLPPSECFIMLPVTQ
;
A
#
# COMPACT_ATOMS: atom_id res chain seq x y z
N PHE A 1 -62.44 33.10 7.44
CA PHE A 1 -61.04 33.12 7.89
C PHE A 1 -60.15 32.61 6.76
N VAL A 2 -59.45 33.53 6.09
CA VAL A 2 -58.53 33.22 4.98
C VAL A 2 -57.16 32.93 5.58
N LEU A 3 -56.74 31.67 5.58
CA LEU A 3 -55.38 31.27 5.97
C LEU A 3 -54.39 31.70 4.87
N ARG A 4 -53.77 32.87 5.04
CA ARG A 4 -52.64 33.37 4.23
C ARG A 4 -51.30 33.04 4.94
N PRO A 5 -50.13 33.18 4.31
CA PRO A 5 -49.39 32.22 3.48
C PRO A 5 -48.07 31.79 4.17
N LYS A 6 -47.94 32.05 5.49
CA LYS A 6 -46.66 32.03 6.22
C LYS A 6 -45.97 30.66 6.27
N TYR A 7 -46.72 29.57 6.11
CA TYR A 7 -46.17 28.21 6.15
C TYR A 7 -45.51 27.76 4.85
N LYS A 8 -45.79 28.42 3.71
CA LYS A 8 -45.25 28.00 2.40
C LYS A 8 -43.76 28.34 2.26
N HIS A 9 -43.35 29.50 2.78
CA HIS A 9 -41.96 29.93 2.77
C HIS A 9 -41.08 29.14 3.75
N LEU A 10 -41.63 28.75 4.91
CA LEU A 10 -40.90 27.94 5.90
C LEU A 10 -40.64 26.51 5.40
N GLY A 11 -41.59 25.92 4.66
CA GLY A 11 -41.39 24.62 4.02
C GLY A 11 -40.33 24.66 2.91
N GLN A 12 -40.30 25.73 2.11
CA GLN A 12 -39.31 25.93 1.05
C GLN A 12 -37.89 26.14 1.60
N THR A 13 -37.73 26.93 2.66
CA THR A 13 -36.41 27.12 3.30
C THR A 13 -35.91 25.84 3.95
N LEU A 14 -36.78 25.07 4.62
CA LEU A 14 -36.40 23.79 5.22
C LEU A 14 -36.00 22.76 4.15
N GLN A 15 -36.71 22.72 3.03
CA GLN A 15 -36.40 21.83 1.91
C GLN A 15 -35.10 22.21 1.19
N LEU A 16 -34.82 23.50 1.01
CA LEU A 16 -33.54 23.99 0.48
C LEU A 16 -32.37 23.70 1.43
N LEU A 17 -32.59 23.84 2.74
CA LEU A 17 -31.59 23.51 3.76
C LEU A 17 -31.28 22.00 3.76
N LEU A 18 -32.31 21.16 3.60
CA LEU A 18 -32.16 19.70 3.51
C LEU A 18 -31.40 19.27 2.24
N ILE A 19 -31.71 19.89 1.09
CA ILE A 19 -30.97 19.65 -0.17
C ILE A 19 -29.52 20.10 -0.04
N PHE A 20 -29.27 21.25 0.60
CA PHE A 20 -27.92 21.75 0.85
C PHE A 20 -27.12 20.81 1.79
N LEU A 21 -27.76 20.31 2.86
CA LEU A 21 -27.17 19.32 3.78
C LEU A 21 -26.88 17.98 3.08
N LEU A 22 -27.78 17.49 2.23
CA LEU A 22 -27.56 16.26 1.43
C LEU A 22 -26.48 16.43 0.36
N ALA A 23 -26.34 17.63 -0.22
CA ALA A 23 -25.25 17.98 -1.13
C ALA A 23 -23.89 18.09 -0.41
N LEU A 24 -23.88 18.49 0.87
CA LEU A 24 -22.67 18.50 1.70
C LEU A 24 -22.20 17.09 2.07
N THR A 25 -23.10 16.13 2.25
CA THR A 25 -22.74 14.73 2.57
C THR A 25 -22.17 13.94 1.39
N SER A 26 -22.30 14.43 0.15
CA SER A 26 -21.84 13.73 -1.06
C SER A 26 -20.40 14.08 -1.48
N ALA A 27 -19.67 14.90 -0.71
CA ALA A 27 -18.34 15.39 -1.10
C ALA A 27 -17.16 14.59 -0.52
N ILE A 28 -17.38 13.55 0.29
CA ILE A 28 -16.30 12.75 0.88
C ILE A 28 -16.38 11.32 0.34
N SER A 29 -15.77 11.10 -0.83
CA SER A 29 -15.50 9.75 -1.32
C SER A 29 -14.12 9.31 -0.86
N ALA A 30 -14.05 8.48 0.18
CA ALA A 30 -12.86 7.71 0.47
C ALA A 30 -12.79 6.52 -0.50
N LEU A 31 -11.58 6.18 -0.95
CA LEU A 31 -11.39 4.97 -1.75
C LEU A 31 -11.54 3.75 -0.81
N ASP A 32 -12.65 3.03 -0.94
CA ASP A 32 -12.84 1.73 -0.30
C ASP A 32 -12.48 0.61 -1.28
N ASN A 33 -11.30 0.01 -1.10
CA ASN A 33 -10.82 -1.09 -1.93
C ASN A 33 -11.25 -2.48 -1.40
N GLY A 34 -12.05 -2.54 -0.32
CA GLY A 34 -12.55 -3.79 0.26
C GLY A 34 -11.51 -4.62 1.03
N LEU A 35 -10.26 -4.17 1.17
CA LEU A 35 -9.22 -4.85 1.95
C LEU A 35 -9.13 -4.35 3.39
N MET A 36 -8.35 -5.06 4.22
CA MET A 36 -7.97 -4.66 5.59
C MET A 36 -9.17 -4.33 6.49
N ARG A 37 -10.27 -5.09 6.33
CA ARG A 37 -11.44 -5.06 7.24
C ARG A 37 -11.06 -5.48 8.66
N THR A 38 -10.04 -6.31 8.79
CA THR A 38 -9.29 -6.56 10.02
C THR A 38 -7.86 -6.08 9.84
N PRO A 39 -7.12 -5.80 10.93
CA PRO A 39 -5.70 -5.47 10.84
C PRO A 39 -4.93 -6.55 10.05
N PRO A 40 -4.03 -6.17 9.12
CA PRO A 40 -3.23 -7.11 8.36
C PRO A 40 -2.26 -7.83 9.29
N MET A 41 -2.09 -9.13 9.09
CA MET A 41 -1.22 -9.99 9.87
C MET A 41 -0.19 -10.63 8.93
N GLY A 42 1.08 -10.61 9.33
CA GLY A 42 2.16 -11.13 8.51
C GLY A 42 3.54 -10.85 9.07
N TRP A 43 4.52 -10.94 8.20
CA TRP A 43 5.94 -10.73 8.48
C TRP A 43 6.50 -9.64 7.56
N MET A 44 7.43 -8.83 8.08
CA MET A 44 8.12 -7.77 7.34
C MET A 44 9.61 -7.80 7.62
N SER A 45 10.45 -7.61 6.59
CA SER A 45 11.90 -7.78 6.71
C SER A 45 12.61 -6.74 7.59
N TRP A 46 12.06 -5.53 7.70
CA TRP A 46 12.81 -4.35 8.17
C TRP A 46 13.44 -4.49 9.55
N GLU A 47 12.65 -4.80 10.58
CA GLU A 47 13.11 -4.69 11.97
C GLU A 47 14.30 -5.61 12.23
N ARG A 48 14.20 -6.86 11.76
CA ARG A 48 15.20 -7.91 11.99
C ARG A 48 16.36 -7.91 10.99
N PHE A 49 16.09 -7.65 9.71
CA PHE A 49 17.07 -7.83 8.62
C PHE A 49 17.60 -6.52 8.05
N ARG A 50 16.89 -5.40 8.28
CA ARG A 50 17.30 -4.04 7.89
C ARG A 50 17.72 -4.00 6.40
N CYS A 51 18.75 -3.22 6.09
CA CYS A 51 19.35 -3.11 4.77
C CYS A 51 20.58 -4.02 4.62
N ASN A 52 20.56 -5.26 5.15
CA ASN A 52 21.68 -6.19 4.94
C ASN A 52 21.72 -6.67 3.47
N ILE A 53 22.66 -6.17 2.68
CA ILE A 53 22.82 -6.58 1.27
C ILE A 53 24.05 -7.46 1.01
N ASP A 54 24.81 -7.79 2.06
CA ASP A 54 26.03 -8.61 1.94
C ASP A 54 25.67 -10.10 1.83
N CYS A 55 25.22 -10.50 0.65
CA CYS A 55 24.89 -11.89 0.36
C CYS A 55 26.12 -12.79 0.15
N GLU A 56 27.32 -12.23 0.02
CA GLU A 56 28.55 -13.01 -0.11
C GLU A 56 28.97 -13.57 1.25
N ASN A 57 28.96 -12.73 2.29
CA ASN A 57 29.37 -13.15 3.64
C ASN A 57 28.18 -13.55 4.54
N ASP A 58 26.96 -13.10 4.23
CA ASP A 58 25.77 -13.35 5.05
C ASP A 58 24.54 -13.73 4.21
N SER A 59 24.75 -14.68 3.28
CA SER A 59 23.73 -15.20 2.35
C SER A 59 22.41 -15.65 2.97
N LYS A 60 22.38 -15.98 4.27
CA LYS A 60 21.17 -16.43 4.99
C LYS A 60 20.32 -15.28 5.53
N ASN A 61 20.91 -14.11 5.78
CA ASN A 61 20.21 -12.98 6.37
C ASN A 61 20.17 -11.75 5.46
N CYS A 62 20.89 -11.75 4.33
CA CYS A 62 20.83 -10.67 3.38
C CYS A 62 19.43 -10.58 2.72
N ILE A 63 19.02 -9.36 2.37
CA ILE A 63 17.78 -9.07 1.65
C ILE A 63 17.89 -9.64 0.23
N SER A 64 17.35 -10.83 0.05
CA SER A 64 17.42 -11.62 -1.19
C SER A 64 16.15 -12.44 -1.38
N GLU A 65 15.89 -12.92 -2.61
CA GLU A 65 14.75 -13.79 -2.89
C GLU A 65 14.70 -15.00 -1.94
N ASN A 66 15.86 -15.54 -1.53
CA ASN A 66 15.95 -16.69 -0.63
C ASN A 66 15.29 -16.44 0.72
N ILE A 67 15.51 -15.28 1.35
CA ILE A 67 14.95 -15.02 2.68
C ILE A 67 13.43 -14.90 2.64
N PHE A 68 12.87 -14.34 1.57
CA PHE A 68 11.42 -14.23 1.41
C PHE A 68 10.77 -15.58 1.08
N ARG A 69 11.47 -16.45 0.35
CA ARG A 69 11.01 -17.82 0.11
C ARG A 69 11.04 -18.65 1.39
N ASP A 70 12.13 -18.56 2.15
CA ASP A 70 12.26 -19.24 3.44
C ASP A 70 11.15 -18.80 4.40
N MET A 71 10.94 -17.49 4.57
CA MET A 71 9.86 -16.97 5.42
C MET A 71 8.48 -17.37 4.90
N ALA A 72 8.27 -17.44 3.58
CA ALA A 72 7.02 -17.95 3.02
C ALA A 72 6.80 -19.44 3.35
N ASP A 73 7.84 -20.28 3.28
CA ASP A 73 7.76 -21.68 3.68
C ASP A 73 7.45 -21.80 5.19
N ARG A 74 8.14 -21.03 6.04
CA ARG A 74 7.88 -21.02 7.49
C ARG A 74 6.45 -20.58 7.80
N LEU A 75 5.95 -19.52 7.16
CA LEU A 75 4.58 -19.06 7.38
C LEU A 75 3.53 -20.10 6.96
N ALA A 76 3.79 -20.81 5.86
CA ALA A 76 2.86 -21.80 5.31
C ALA A 76 2.91 -23.17 6.02
N GLU A 77 4.05 -23.54 6.62
CA GLU A 77 4.27 -24.90 7.16
C GLU A 77 4.25 -24.95 8.70
N ASP A 78 4.58 -23.86 9.39
CA ASP A 78 4.79 -23.87 10.84
C ASP A 78 3.57 -23.39 11.66
N GLY A 79 2.40 -23.22 11.02
CA GLY A 79 1.14 -22.85 11.70
C GLY A 79 0.79 -21.35 11.68
N TRP A 80 1.66 -20.49 11.17
CA TRP A 80 1.44 -19.03 11.19
C TRP A 80 0.27 -18.60 10.31
N LYS A 81 0.21 -19.17 9.10
CA LYS A 81 -0.87 -18.89 8.16
C LYS A 81 -2.22 -19.33 8.71
N GLU A 82 -2.30 -20.49 9.37
CA GLU A 82 -3.50 -21.00 10.04
C GLU A 82 -3.97 -20.05 11.15
N MET A 83 -3.04 -19.35 11.79
CA MET A 83 -3.30 -18.32 12.79
C MET A 83 -3.58 -16.93 12.17
N GLY A 84 -3.62 -16.82 10.84
CA GLY A 84 -3.98 -15.61 10.11
C GLY A 84 -2.80 -14.77 9.60
N TYR A 85 -1.55 -15.15 9.84
CA TYR A 85 -0.38 -14.45 9.31
C TYR A 85 -0.14 -14.87 7.86
N ASP A 86 -0.71 -14.12 6.91
CA ASP A 86 -0.72 -14.49 5.49
C ASP A 86 0.06 -13.52 4.58
N HIS A 87 0.61 -12.43 5.12
CA HIS A 87 1.45 -11.49 4.36
C HIS A 87 2.95 -11.72 4.61
N VAL A 88 3.75 -11.71 3.53
CA VAL A 88 5.22 -11.59 3.58
C VAL A 88 5.59 -10.30 2.87
N MET A 89 6.19 -9.36 3.60
CA MET A 89 6.41 -7.99 3.13
C MET A 89 7.91 -7.69 2.95
N ILE A 90 8.25 -7.30 1.72
CA ILE A 90 9.57 -6.76 1.37
C ILE A 90 9.60 -5.29 1.80
N ASP A 91 10.56 -4.92 2.67
CA ASP A 91 10.85 -3.52 3.01
C ASP A 91 11.97 -2.93 2.11
N ASP A 92 12.63 -1.85 2.52
CA ASP A 92 13.67 -1.19 1.71
C ASP A 92 14.82 -2.12 1.27
N CYS A 93 15.66 -1.63 0.36
CA CYS A 93 16.88 -2.29 -0.15
C CYS A 93 16.66 -3.50 -1.07
N TRP A 94 15.45 -3.74 -1.57
CA TRP A 94 15.16 -4.81 -2.53
C TRP A 94 15.53 -4.47 -3.98
N SER A 95 15.44 -3.18 -4.33
CA SER A 95 15.54 -2.73 -5.73
C SER A 95 17.00 -2.63 -6.19
N SER A 96 17.18 -2.59 -7.51
CA SER A 96 18.43 -2.12 -8.10
C SER A 96 18.59 -0.62 -7.88
N MET A 97 19.83 -0.13 -7.83
CA MET A 97 20.13 1.31 -7.82
C MET A 97 19.69 2.04 -9.11
N LEU A 98 19.35 1.28 -10.15
CA LEU A 98 18.89 1.82 -11.42
C LEU A 98 17.49 1.31 -11.75
N ARG A 99 16.67 2.20 -12.31
CA ARG A 99 15.45 1.80 -13.03
C ARG A 99 15.82 1.14 -14.36
N ASP A 100 14.90 0.36 -14.92
CA ASP A 100 15.09 -0.25 -16.23
C ASP A 100 15.10 0.79 -17.37
N LYS A 101 15.32 0.34 -18.62
CA LYS A 101 15.40 1.22 -19.80
C LYS A 101 14.12 2.02 -20.09
N VAL A 102 12.97 1.59 -19.56
CA VAL A 102 11.69 2.28 -19.70
C VAL A 102 11.27 3.01 -18.42
N GLY A 103 12.17 3.07 -17.43
CA GLY A 103 12.00 3.83 -16.19
C GLY A 103 11.19 3.10 -15.11
N ARG A 104 10.99 1.79 -15.20
CA ARG A 104 10.35 0.99 -14.13
C ARG A 104 11.34 0.63 -13.04
N LEU A 105 10.85 0.51 -11.82
CA LEU A 105 11.60 -0.16 -10.76
C LEU A 105 11.93 -1.59 -11.19
N GLN A 106 13.10 -2.07 -10.79
CA GLN A 106 13.52 -3.46 -11.01
C GLN A 106 14.23 -3.95 -9.74
N PRO A 107 14.11 -5.24 -9.39
CA PRO A 107 14.84 -5.78 -8.26
C PRO A 107 16.34 -5.87 -8.58
N ASP A 108 17.16 -5.96 -7.55
CA ASP A 108 18.55 -6.33 -7.71
C ASP A 108 18.64 -7.79 -8.24
N LEU A 109 19.12 -7.99 -9.46
CA LEU A 109 19.11 -9.32 -10.10
C LEU A 109 20.13 -10.30 -9.51
N GLN A 110 21.12 -9.84 -8.75
CA GLN A 110 22.03 -10.75 -8.04
C GLN A 110 21.31 -11.35 -6.82
N ARG A 111 20.54 -10.53 -6.10
CA ARG A 111 19.83 -10.94 -4.89
C ARG A 111 18.45 -11.52 -5.17
N PHE A 112 17.80 -11.11 -6.26
CA PHE A 112 16.48 -11.56 -6.72
C PHE A 112 16.53 -12.06 -8.17
N PRO A 113 17.25 -13.16 -8.45
CA PRO A 113 17.46 -13.66 -9.80
C PRO A 113 16.16 -14.12 -10.50
N GLY A 114 15.13 -14.50 -9.75
CA GLY A 114 13.82 -14.86 -10.29
C GLY A 114 12.90 -13.65 -10.55
N GLY A 115 13.25 -12.49 -10.01
CA GLY A 115 12.44 -11.28 -10.05
C GLY A 115 11.18 -11.34 -9.17
N ILE A 116 10.58 -10.17 -8.92
CA ILE A 116 9.45 -10.03 -7.99
C ILE A 116 8.21 -10.81 -8.43
N ALA A 117 7.90 -10.84 -9.73
CA ALA A 117 6.72 -11.57 -10.23
C ALA A 117 6.80 -13.09 -10.01
N LYS A 118 8.00 -13.67 -10.00
CA LYS A 118 8.18 -15.09 -9.70
C LYS A 118 8.09 -15.34 -8.19
N LEU A 119 8.62 -14.43 -7.38
CA LEU A 119 8.47 -14.48 -5.93
C LEU A 119 7.00 -14.34 -5.51
N ALA A 120 6.24 -13.41 -6.08
CA ALA A 120 4.80 -13.26 -5.83
C ALA A 120 4.05 -14.56 -6.10
N ARG A 121 4.28 -15.19 -7.27
CA ARG A 121 3.70 -16.50 -7.59
C ARG A 121 4.08 -17.59 -6.58
N TYR A 122 5.33 -17.62 -6.13
CA TYR A 122 5.77 -18.59 -5.11
C TYR A 122 4.99 -18.48 -3.80
N LEU A 123 4.70 -17.24 -3.36
CA LEU A 123 3.88 -16.97 -2.18
C LEU A 123 2.41 -17.31 -2.43
N HIS A 124 1.88 -16.94 -3.60
CA HIS A 124 0.48 -17.21 -3.97
C HIS A 124 0.18 -18.70 -4.05
N ASP A 125 1.12 -19.52 -4.56
CA ASP A 125 1.00 -20.99 -4.61
C ASP A 125 0.89 -21.62 -3.20
N ARG A 126 1.34 -20.89 -2.17
CA ARG A 126 1.22 -21.25 -0.74
C ARG A 126 0.03 -20.58 -0.07
N GLY A 127 -0.81 -19.86 -0.82
CA GLY A 127 -1.92 -19.08 -0.29
C GLY A 127 -1.49 -17.93 0.62
N LEU A 128 -0.28 -17.41 0.43
CA LEU A 128 0.22 -16.19 1.07
C LEU A 128 0.10 -14.99 0.13
N LYS A 129 0.36 -13.80 0.64
CA LYS A 129 0.28 -12.51 -0.06
C LYS A 129 1.64 -11.81 -0.04
N LEU A 130 2.02 -11.18 -1.14
CA LEU A 130 3.27 -10.44 -1.25
C LEU A 130 3.05 -8.94 -0.95
N GLY A 131 3.77 -8.41 0.03
CA GLY A 131 3.94 -6.97 0.20
C GLY A 131 5.26 -6.47 -0.38
N ILE A 132 5.27 -5.23 -0.87
CA ILE A 132 6.48 -4.54 -1.34
C ILE A 132 6.55 -3.12 -0.76
N TYR A 133 7.74 -2.54 -0.87
CA TYR A 133 8.05 -1.21 -0.39
C TYR A 133 8.39 -0.25 -1.53
N GLY A 134 7.93 0.99 -1.36
CA GLY A 134 8.44 2.16 -2.08
C GLY A 134 8.50 3.38 -1.17
N ASP A 135 9.02 4.47 -1.72
CA ASP A 135 9.06 5.78 -1.06
C ASP A 135 8.53 6.85 -2.02
N LEU A 136 7.77 7.81 -1.52
CA LEU A 136 7.41 8.99 -2.31
C LEU A 136 8.48 10.05 -2.18
N GLY A 137 9.34 10.10 -3.18
CA GLY A 137 10.50 10.97 -3.19
C GLY A 137 11.44 10.59 -4.34
N THR A 138 12.60 11.23 -4.36
CA THR A 138 13.66 10.88 -5.32
C THR A 138 14.38 9.59 -4.91
N HIS A 139 14.44 9.31 -3.61
CA HIS A 139 15.11 8.14 -3.05
C HIS A 139 14.28 7.54 -1.90
N THR A 140 14.52 6.27 -1.61
CA THR A 140 14.09 5.64 -0.36
C THR A 140 14.93 6.10 0.82
N CYS A 141 14.54 5.72 2.04
CA CYS A 141 15.31 6.00 3.25
C CYS A 141 16.78 5.54 3.14
N GLU A 142 17.03 4.39 2.51
CA GLU A 142 18.37 3.82 2.31
C GLU A 142 19.02 4.22 0.97
N GLY A 143 18.45 5.21 0.26
CA GLY A 143 19.06 5.79 -0.94
C GLY A 143 18.80 5.04 -2.25
N TYR A 144 17.87 4.08 -2.28
CA TYR A 144 17.46 3.40 -3.51
C TYR A 144 16.49 4.29 -4.33
N PRO A 145 16.22 3.99 -5.61
CA PRO A 145 15.31 4.80 -6.43
C PRO A 145 13.91 4.95 -5.80
N GLY A 146 13.52 6.20 -5.52
CA GLY A 146 12.18 6.53 -5.02
C GLY A 146 11.14 6.63 -6.13
N THR A 147 9.87 6.73 -5.71
CA THR A 147 8.70 7.01 -6.57
C THR A 147 8.45 8.51 -6.60
N THR A 148 8.98 9.19 -7.62
CA THR A 148 8.67 10.60 -7.87
C THR A 148 7.25 10.76 -8.42
N LEU A 149 6.73 11.99 -8.43
CA LEU A 149 5.36 12.27 -8.88
C LEU A 149 5.09 11.79 -10.32
N ASP A 150 6.07 11.88 -11.21
CA ASP A 150 5.98 11.41 -12.60
C ASP A 150 6.06 9.87 -12.74
N LYS A 151 6.46 9.16 -11.67
CA LYS A 151 6.60 7.69 -11.64
C LYS A 151 5.45 6.96 -10.99
N ILE A 152 4.54 7.66 -10.30
CA ILE A 152 3.42 7.07 -9.56
C ILE A 152 2.64 6.06 -10.40
N ASP A 153 2.19 6.44 -11.60
CA ASP A 153 1.41 5.54 -12.46
C ASP A 153 2.26 4.36 -12.97
N THR A 154 3.52 4.63 -13.31
CA THR A 154 4.44 3.60 -13.79
C THR A 154 4.71 2.55 -12.70
N ASP A 155 4.95 2.99 -11.47
CA ASP A 155 5.30 2.12 -10.36
C ASP A 155 4.07 1.36 -9.85
N ALA A 156 2.90 2.00 -9.78
CA ALA A 156 1.65 1.32 -9.47
C ALA A 156 1.37 0.17 -10.47
N GLN A 157 1.48 0.45 -11.78
CA GLN A 157 1.32 -0.57 -12.82
C GLN A 157 2.39 -1.66 -12.74
N THR A 158 3.63 -1.29 -12.38
CA THR A 158 4.73 -2.25 -12.20
C THR A 158 4.41 -3.23 -11.07
N PHE A 159 4.01 -2.73 -9.89
CA PHE A 159 3.63 -3.57 -8.74
C PHE A 159 2.42 -4.47 -9.06
N ALA A 160 1.39 -3.92 -9.71
CA ALA A 160 0.22 -4.69 -10.11
C ALA A 160 0.59 -5.80 -11.12
N SER A 161 1.47 -5.51 -12.09
CA SER A 161 1.93 -6.47 -13.09
C SER A 161 2.75 -7.61 -12.49
N TRP A 162 3.41 -7.38 -11.35
CA TRP A 162 4.14 -8.41 -10.61
C TRP A 162 3.25 -9.23 -9.68
N GLY A 163 1.98 -8.85 -9.51
CA GLY A 163 1.07 -9.54 -8.59
C GLY A 163 1.28 -9.17 -7.12
N VAL A 164 1.77 -7.98 -6.82
CA VAL A 164 1.88 -7.49 -5.43
C VAL A 164 0.50 -7.31 -4.82
N ASP A 165 0.32 -7.68 -3.55
CA ASP A 165 -0.94 -7.59 -2.80
C ASP A 165 -0.97 -6.43 -1.80
N PHE A 166 0.21 -5.89 -1.46
CA PHE A 166 0.34 -4.84 -0.45
C PHE A 166 1.52 -3.90 -0.78
N LEU A 167 1.32 -2.60 -0.67
CA LEU A 167 2.36 -1.58 -0.80
C LEU A 167 2.50 -0.83 0.53
N LYS A 168 3.70 -0.83 1.11
CA LYS A 168 4.12 0.19 2.08
C LYS A 168 4.74 1.35 1.30
N LEU A 169 4.24 2.57 1.51
CA LEU A 169 4.86 3.79 0.99
C LEU A 169 5.21 4.73 2.13
N ASP A 170 6.51 4.97 2.32
CA ASP A 170 6.98 5.73 3.48
C ASP A 170 6.41 7.16 3.50
N ALA A 171 6.45 7.88 2.39
CA ALA A 171 5.67 9.11 2.26
C ALA A 171 4.39 8.86 1.44
N CYS A 172 3.21 9.02 2.02
CA CYS A 172 1.97 8.84 1.27
C CYS A 172 1.69 9.96 0.28
N TYR A 173 0.98 9.60 -0.80
CA TYR A 173 0.38 10.56 -1.70
C TYR A 173 -0.99 10.12 -2.22
N PRO A 174 -1.99 11.02 -2.31
CA PRO A 174 -3.31 10.68 -2.86
C PRO A 174 -3.27 10.15 -4.30
N LEU A 175 -2.32 10.61 -5.13
CA LEU A 175 -2.20 10.08 -6.49
C LEU A 175 -1.75 8.62 -6.51
N MET A 176 -0.97 8.14 -5.53
CA MET A 176 -0.60 6.73 -5.46
C MET A 176 -1.82 5.85 -5.18
N SER A 177 -2.70 6.25 -4.25
CA SER A 177 -3.95 5.52 -3.98
C SER A 177 -4.83 5.42 -5.24
N LYS A 178 -4.96 6.52 -5.99
CA LYS A 178 -5.69 6.53 -7.28
C LYS A 178 -5.02 5.64 -8.34
N ALA A 179 -3.70 5.70 -8.46
CA ALA A 179 -2.94 4.92 -9.43
C ALA A 179 -3.04 3.41 -9.15
N LEU A 180 -2.91 2.99 -7.88
CA LEU A 180 -3.14 1.60 -7.46
C LEU A 180 -4.54 1.11 -7.85
N ASN A 181 -5.57 1.90 -7.58
CA ASN A 181 -6.94 1.56 -7.96
C ASN A 181 -7.12 1.44 -9.49
N ALA A 182 -6.48 2.33 -10.25
CA ALA A 182 -6.56 2.33 -11.72
C ALA A 182 -5.88 1.11 -12.36
N THR A 183 -5.02 0.38 -11.64
CA THR A 183 -4.43 -0.88 -12.14
C THR A 183 -5.45 -2.01 -12.28
N GLY A 184 -6.60 -1.92 -11.59
CA GLY A 184 -7.59 -2.99 -11.51
C GLY A 184 -7.20 -4.15 -10.58
N ARG A 185 -5.99 -4.16 -10.01
CA ARG A 185 -5.59 -5.09 -8.95
C ARG A 185 -5.86 -4.47 -7.59
N THR A 186 -6.54 -5.21 -6.71
CA THR A 186 -6.74 -4.77 -5.32
C THR A 186 -5.43 -4.92 -4.54
N ILE A 187 -4.84 -3.79 -4.14
CA ILE A 187 -3.57 -3.72 -3.42
C ILE A 187 -3.81 -3.00 -2.08
N GLY A 188 -3.43 -3.63 -0.97
CA GLY A 188 -3.42 -3.01 0.35
C GLY A 188 -2.38 -1.91 0.39
N TYR A 189 -2.64 -0.80 1.08
CA TYR A 189 -1.78 0.38 0.98
C TYR A 189 -1.50 0.94 2.38
N SER A 190 -0.31 0.65 2.91
CA SER A 190 0.19 1.18 4.17
C SER A 190 0.94 2.48 3.96
N CYS A 191 0.73 3.40 4.89
CA CYS A 191 0.90 4.81 4.62
C CYS A 191 1.62 5.51 5.78
N SER A 192 2.89 5.90 5.61
CA SER A 192 3.67 6.49 6.71
C SER A 192 3.64 8.04 6.76
N TRP A 193 2.90 8.74 5.88
CA TRP A 193 2.80 10.23 5.85
C TRP A 193 2.53 10.87 7.23
N PRO A 194 1.60 10.36 8.08
CA PRO A 194 1.40 10.96 9.40
C PRO A 194 2.68 11.00 10.25
N ALA A 195 3.56 10.00 10.16
CA ALA A 195 4.84 9.99 10.87
C ALA A 195 5.75 11.14 10.40
N TYR A 196 5.77 11.44 9.10
CA TYR A 196 6.50 12.58 8.51
C TYR A 196 5.87 13.95 8.82
N ARG A 197 4.72 14.00 9.48
CA ARG A 197 4.02 15.24 9.87
C ARG A 197 3.92 15.43 11.39
N GLY A 198 4.61 14.60 12.17
CA GLY A 198 4.56 14.64 13.63
C GLY A 198 3.35 13.94 14.25
N GLY A 199 2.56 13.22 13.45
CA GLY A 199 1.49 12.32 13.93
C GLY A 199 0.28 12.99 14.58
N LEU A 200 0.24 14.32 14.63
CA LEU A 200 -0.85 15.09 15.22
C LEU A 200 -1.69 15.79 14.15
N PRO A 201 -2.96 16.10 14.43
CA PRO A 201 -3.81 16.84 13.50
C PRO A 201 -3.17 18.19 13.10
N PRO A 202 -3.34 18.63 11.85
CA PRO A 202 -4.04 17.98 10.73
C PRO A 202 -3.06 17.16 9.87
N SER A 203 -2.99 15.85 10.09
CA SER A 203 -2.22 14.93 9.23
C SER A 203 -3.16 13.89 8.64
N GLU A 204 -3.93 14.29 7.62
CA GLU A 204 -4.76 13.34 6.89
C GLU A 204 -3.90 12.46 5.98
N CYS A 205 -3.63 11.24 6.44
CA CYS A 205 -3.53 10.10 5.55
C CYS A 205 -4.10 8.85 6.23
N PHE A 206 -5.41 8.67 6.11
CA PHE A 206 -6.10 7.48 6.58
C PHE A 206 -6.12 6.43 5.48
N ILE A 207 -5.12 5.56 5.44
CA ILE A 207 -5.25 4.29 4.71
C ILE A 207 -4.83 3.16 5.63
N MET A 208 -5.60 3.04 6.71
CA MET A 208 -5.84 1.83 7.51
C MET A 208 -7.14 2.07 8.29
N LEU A 209 -8.24 2.45 7.61
CA LEU A 209 -9.54 2.52 8.27
C LEU A 209 -10.45 1.41 7.73
N PRO A 210 -10.90 0.47 8.58
CA PRO A 210 -12.00 -0.39 8.25
C PRO A 210 -13.27 0.47 8.10
N VAL A 211 -14.11 0.10 7.14
CA VAL A 211 -15.47 0.64 7.01
C VAL A 211 -16.21 0.39 8.32
N THR A 212 -16.60 1.46 9.02
CA THR A 212 -17.76 1.42 9.89
C THR A 212 -18.99 1.59 9.00
N GLN A 213 -19.86 0.57 9.00
CA GLN A 213 -21.23 0.68 8.51
C GLN A 213 -21.99 1.76 9.29
#